data_AF-A0A7D5VMU4-F1
#
_entry.id   AF-A0A7D5VMU4-F1
#
_cell.length_a   1.000
_cell.length_b   1.000
_cell.length_c   1.000
_cell.angle_alpha   90.00
_cell.angle_beta   90.00
_cell.angle_gamma   90.00
#
_symmetry.space_group_name_H-M   'P 1'
#
loop_
_entity.id
_entity.type
_entity.pdbx_description
1 polymer ?
#
loop_
_entity_poly.entity_id
_entity_poly.type
_entity_poly.pdbx_seq_one_letter_code
_entity_poly.pdbx_strand_id
1 'polypeptide(L)'
;MSTDPVTPETQAVLYDRARLSAEVRIANERAQVLPPDPDDLSRPPRPVPGCPVCLTLGERRAVARTECDRSGEADANVLLRRHQRQEHRG
;
A
#
# COMPACT_ATOMS: atom_id res chain seq x y z
N MET A 1 32.90 11.26 25.81
CA MET A 1 31.84 11.63 24.84
C MET A 1 30.72 12.26 25.65
N SER A 2 30.69 13.60 25.73
CA SER A 2 29.60 14.30 26.43
C SER A 2 28.33 14.17 25.60
N THR A 3 27.33 13.49 26.13
CA THR A 3 25.95 13.69 25.68
C THR A 3 25.47 14.96 26.36
N ASP A 4 25.42 16.07 25.61
CA ASP A 4 24.72 17.26 26.09
C ASP A 4 23.29 16.87 26.44
N PRO A 5 22.76 17.26 27.63
CA PRO A 5 21.40 16.92 27.99
C PRO A 5 20.45 17.58 26.99
N VAL A 6 19.71 16.73 26.29
CA VAL A 6 18.62 17.12 25.40
C VAL A 6 17.70 18.07 26.16
N THR A 7 17.43 19.25 25.59
CA THR A 7 16.53 20.22 26.24
C THR A 7 15.14 19.60 26.43
N PRO A 8 14.39 19.98 27.48
CA PRO A 8 13.03 19.46 27.71
C PRO A 8 12.11 19.58 26.50
N GLU A 9 12.27 20.65 25.71
CA GLU A 9 11.53 20.89 24.46
C GLU A 9 11.86 19.83 23.40
N THR A 10 13.15 19.50 23.23
CA THR A 10 13.58 18.46 22.30
C THR A 10 13.08 17.09 22.76
N GLN A 11 13.04 16.83 24.07
CA GLN A 11 12.48 15.60 24.62
C GLN A 11 10.97 15.47 24.34
N ALA A 12 10.21 16.58 24.48
CA ALA A 12 8.79 16.60 24.15
C ALA A 12 8.52 16.31 22.67
N VAL A 13 9.29 16.92 21.75
CA VAL A 13 9.18 16.68 20.31
C VAL A 13 9.47 15.21 19.95
N LEU A 14 10.49 14.62 20.57
CA LEU A 14 10.83 13.21 20.35
C LEU A 14 9.73 12.28 20.86
N TYR A 15 9.13 12.60 22.01
CA TYR A 15 8.00 11.86 22.54
C TYR A 15 6.78 11.92 21.61
N ASP A 16 6.43 13.12 21.12
CA ASP A 16 5.31 13.27 20.18
C ASP A 16 5.54 12.50 18.88
N ARG A 17 6.75 12.55 18.33
CA ARG A 17 7.11 11.76 17.14
C ARG A 17 7.01 10.25 17.41
N ALA A 18 7.48 9.78 18.56
CA ALA A 18 7.40 8.38 18.94
C ALA A 18 5.94 7.92 19.09
N ARG A 19 5.09 8.75 19.71
CA ARG A 19 3.65 8.51 19.83
C ARG A 19 2.98 8.41 18.47
N LEU A 20 3.19 9.39 17.58
CA LEU A 20 2.64 9.35 16.21
C LEU A 20 3.11 8.12 15.44
N SER A 21 4.39 7.75 15.57
CA SER A 21 4.94 6.57 14.91
C SER A 21 4.30 5.27 15.43
N ALA A 22 4.03 5.19 16.74
CA ALA A 22 3.35 4.06 17.35
C ALA A 22 1.88 3.96 16.89
N GLU A 23 1.16 5.08 16.86
CA GLU A 23 -0.22 5.15 16.37
C GLU A 23 -0.31 4.73 14.90
N VAL A 24 0.59 5.22 14.05
CA VAL A 24 0.68 4.82 12.63
C VAL A 24 0.97 3.32 12.51
N ARG A 25 1.86 2.77 13.34
CA ARG A 25 2.16 1.32 13.33
C ARG A 25 0.92 0.50 13.69
N ILE A 26 0.21 0.87 14.75
CA ILE A 26 -1.04 0.21 15.17
C ILE A 26 -2.09 0.28 14.06
N ALA A 27 -2.25 1.44 13.40
CA ALA A 27 -3.16 1.58 12.28
C ALA A 27 -2.77 0.68 11.09
N ASN A 28 -1.48 0.62 10.76
CA ASN A 28 -0.96 -0.23 9.69
C ASN A 28 -1.11 -1.73 10.00
N GLU A 29 -0.94 -2.15 11.25
CA GLU A 29 -1.17 -3.53 11.70
C GLU A 29 -2.66 -3.89 11.52
N ARG A 30 -3.57 -3.03 11.98
CA ARG A 30 -5.03 -3.24 11.79
C ARG A 30 -5.42 -3.33 10.32
N ALA A 31 -4.84 -2.48 9.47
CA ALA A 31 -5.11 -2.48 8.03
C ALA A 31 -4.58 -3.72 7.30
N GLN A 32 -3.61 -4.44 7.87
CA GLN A 32 -3.09 -5.69 7.30
C GLN A 32 -3.95 -6.91 7.66
N VAL A 33 -4.59 -6.90 8.84
CA VAL A 33 -5.41 -8.04 9.32
C VAL A 33 -6.67 -8.23 8.47
N LEU A 34 -7.27 -7.14 7.97
CA LEU A 34 -8.42 -7.23 7.08
C LEU A 34 -7.96 -7.14 5.62
N PRO A 35 -8.08 -8.20 4.80
CA PRO A 35 -7.83 -8.07 3.38
C PRO A 35 -8.78 -6.99 2.81
N PRO A 36 -8.29 -6.09 1.95
CA PRO A 36 -9.16 -5.09 1.34
C PRO A 36 -10.29 -5.79 0.59
N ASP A 37 -11.49 -5.23 0.67
CA ASP A 37 -12.62 -5.70 -0.13
C ASP A 37 -12.16 -5.71 -1.60
N PRO A 38 -12.17 -6.89 -2.25
CA PRO A 38 -11.67 -7.01 -3.60
C PRO A 38 -12.59 -6.33 -4.64
N ASP A 39 -13.77 -5.83 -4.23
CA ASP A 39 -14.64 -4.97 -5.02
C ASP A 39 -14.62 -3.49 -4.57
N ASP A 40 -13.81 -3.13 -3.56
CA ASP A 40 -13.51 -1.73 -3.26
C ASP A 40 -12.72 -1.11 -4.44
N LEU A 41 -13.41 -0.26 -5.20
CA LEU A 41 -12.87 0.43 -6.36
C LEU A 41 -11.98 1.62 -5.99
N SER A 42 -12.04 2.10 -4.76
CA SER A 42 -11.20 3.22 -4.29
C SER A 42 -9.73 2.83 -4.15
N ARG A 43 -9.47 1.53 -3.95
CA ARG A 43 -8.12 0.97 -3.84
C ARG A 43 -7.75 0.20 -5.12
N PRO A 44 -6.56 0.42 -5.70
CA PRO A 44 -6.09 -0.40 -6.82
C PRO A 44 -5.95 -1.88 -6.43
N PRO A 45 -6.39 -2.83 -7.29
CA PRO A 45 -6.22 -4.26 -7.06
C PRO A 45 -4.73 -4.64 -6.93
N ARG A 46 -4.41 -5.59 -6.04
CA ARG A 46 -3.04 -6.08 -5.84
C ARG A 46 -2.85 -7.42 -6.56
N PRO A 47 -1.74 -7.64 -7.28
CA PRO A 47 -1.41 -8.95 -7.86
C PRO A 47 -1.41 -10.05 -6.79
N VAL A 48 -1.99 -11.21 -7.10
CA VAL A 48 -1.86 -12.41 -6.25
C VAL A 48 -0.43 -12.94 -6.35
N PRO A 49 0.30 -13.12 -5.24
CA PRO A 49 1.66 -13.66 -5.26
C PRO A 49 1.71 -15.02 -5.96
N GLY A 50 2.69 -15.21 -6.84
CA GLY A 50 2.88 -16.47 -7.58
C GLY A 50 2.00 -16.64 -8.83
N CYS A 51 1.02 -15.74 -9.09
CA CYS A 51 0.27 -15.76 -10.34
C CYS A 51 0.95 -14.88 -11.42
N PRO A 52 1.49 -15.46 -12.51
CA PRO A 52 2.25 -14.71 -13.51
C PRO A 52 1.40 -13.67 -14.27
N VAL A 53 0.12 -13.97 -14.51
CA VAL A 53 -0.81 -13.04 -15.17
C VAL A 53 -1.09 -11.83 -14.27
N CYS A 54 -1.33 -12.06 -12.98
CA CYS A 54 -1.47 -10.99 -12.00
C CYS A 54 -0.24 -10.07 -11.95
N LEU A 55 0.96 -10.66 -11.92
CA LEU A 55 2.22 -9.91 -11.87
C LEU A 55 2.40 -9.05 -13.13
N THR A 56 2.18 -9.63 -14.30
CA THR A 56 2.27 -8.94 -15.60
C THR A 56 1.32 -7.73 -15.65
N LEU A 57 0.07 -7.88 -15.21
CA LEU A 57 -0.89 -6.77 -15.17
C LEU A 57 -0.47 -5.70 -14.14
N GLY A 58 0.13 -6.11 -13.01
CA GLY A 58 0.71 -5.20 -12.03
C GLY A 58 1.87 -4.37 -12.60
N GLU A 59 2.74 -4.98 -13.39
CA GLU A 59 3.85 -4.32 -14.09
C GLU A 59 3.33 -3.34 -15.15
N ARG A 60 2.36 -3.74 -15.97
CA ARG A 60 1.72 -2.84 -16.95
C ARG A 60 1.16 -1.58 -16.30
N ARG A 61 0.51 -1.74 -15.14
CA ARG A 61 0.03 -0.59 -14.35
C ARG A 61 1.17 0.32 -13.88
N ALA A 62 2.27 -0.26 -13.42
CA ALA A 62 3.43 0.50 -12.94
C ALA A 62 4.08 1.31 -14.07
N VAL A 63 4.18 0.72 -15.27
CA VAL A 63 4.64 1.41 -16.48
C VAL A 63 3.71 2.56 -16.83
N ALA A 64 2.40 2.30 -16.97
CA ALA A 64 1.42 3.34 -17.30
C ALA A 64 1.45 4.51 -16.30
N ARG A 65 1.59 4.21 -15.00
CA ARG A 65 1.74 5.25 -13.97
C ARG A 65 3.02 6.07 -14.14
N THR A 66 4.13 5.43 -14.51
CA THR A 66 5.41 6.11 -14.76
C THR A 66 5.32 7.02 -15.97
N GLU A 67 4.56 6.62 -16.99
CA GLU A 67 4.31 7.38 -18.22
C GLU A 67 3.17 8.40 -18.09
N CYS A 68 2.55 8.52 -16.91
CA CYS A 68 1.35 9.32 -16.66
C CYS A 68 0.13 8.95 -17.53
N ASP A 69 0.08 7.73 -18.06
CA ASP A 69 -1.06 7.18 -18.79
C ASP A 69 -2.15 6.68 -17.82
N ARG A 70 -3.14 7.54 -17.57
CA ARG A 70 -4.26 7.24 -16.67
C ARG A 70 -5.22 6.19 -17.22
N SER A 71 -5.38 6.14 -18.54
CA SER A 71 -6.25 5.16 -19.18
C SER A 71 -5.64 3.76 -19.07
N GLY A 72 -4.33 3.64 -19.38
CA GLY A 72 -3.60 2.38 -19.22
C GLY A 72 -3.55 1.89 -17.76
N GLU A 73 -3.42 2.81 -16.80
CA GLU A 73 -3.50 2.49 -15.36
C GLU A 73 -4.88 1.90 -15.00
N ALA A 74 -5.96 2.51 -15.48
CA ALA A 74 -7.33 2.05 -15.24
C ALA A 74 -7.62 0.69 -15.91
N ASP A 75 -7.20 0.50 -17.16
CA ASP A 75 -7.38 -0.75 -17.89
C ASP A 75 -6.66 -1.92 -17.22
N ALA A 76 -5.41 -1.70 -16.78
CA ALA A 76 -4.66 -2.71 -16.03
C ALA A 76 -5.38 -3.11 -14.73
N ASN A 77 -6.00 -2.15 -14.02
CA ASN A 77 -6.81 -2.43 -12.84
C ASN A 77 -8.06 -3.25 -13.18
N VAL A 78 -8.79 -2.90 -14.25
CA VAL A 78 -10.00 -3.63 -14.69
C VAL A 78 -9.65 -5.07 -15.06
N LEU A 79 -8.60 -5.27 -15.86
CA LEU A 79 -8.11 -6.58 -16.26
C LEU A 79 -7.67 -7.42 -15.06
N LEU A 80 -6.96 -6.82 -14.10
CA LEU A 80 -6.49 -7.52 -12.91
C LEU A 80 -7.68 -8.02 -12.06
N ARG A 81 -8.70 -7.19 -11.84
CA ARG A 81 -9.92 -7.62 -11.11
C ARG A 81 -10.67 -8.71 -11.85
N ARG A 82 -10.79 -8.60 -13.18
CA ARG A 82 -11.46 -9.62 -14.01
C ARG A 82 -10.77 -10.97 -13.86
N HIS A 83 -9.45 -11.00 -14.00
CA HIS A 83 -8.66 -12.23 -13.86
C HIS A 83 -8.76 -12.80 -12.44
N GLN A 84 -8.66 -11.96 -11.41
CA GLN A 84 -8.82 -12.41 -10.01
C GLN A 84 -10.18 -13.06 -9.74
N ARG A 85 -11.26 -12.48 -10.26
CA ARG A 85 -12.59 -13.08 -10.13
C ARG A 85 -12.74 -14.40 -10.87
N GLN A 86 -12.01 -14.61 -11.96
CA GLN A 86 -12.09 -15.82 -12.78
C GLN A 86 -11.23 -16.95 -12.22
N GLU A 87 -10.01 -16.63 -11.78
CA GLU A 87 -8.98 -17.64 -11.49
C GLU A 87 -8.66 -17.78 -10.00
N HIS A 88 -9.11 -16.85 -9.15
CA HIS A 88 -8.70 -16.79 -7.74
C HIS A 88 -9.86 -16.67 -6.75
N ARG A 89 -11.05 -16.24 -7.19
CA ARG A 89 -12.27 -16.30 -6.39
C ARG A 89 -13.03 -17.59 -6.75
N GLY A 90 -12.67 -18.68 -6.09
CA GLY A 90 -13.51 -19.87 -5.95
C GLY A 90 -14.47 -19.70 -4.79
#